data_AF-A0A8B7T548-F1
#
_entry.id   AF-A0A8B7T548-F1
#
_cell.length_a   1.000
_cell.length_b   1.000
_cell.length_c   1.000
_cell.angle_alpha   90.00
_cell.angle_beta   90.00
_cell.angle_gamma   90.00
#
_symmetry.space_group_name_H-M   'P 1'
#
loop_
_entity.id
_entity.type
_entity.pdbx_description
1 polymer ?
#
loop_
_entity_poly.entity_id
_entity_poly.type
_entity_poly.pdbx_seq_one_letter_code
_entity_poly.pdbx_strand_id
1 'polypeptide(L)'
;MISKKYSEFLPSMQNTQDLVTQVDKLSHDIDQLKSTIESEVRQDLHVSTAEFTDLKQQLERDSVVLSLLKQLQEFSIAIEDYNCALAEKKYVTAAQRLEEAQKCLKLLKSRKCFDLKMLKSLSMELTIQKQNILYHLGEEWQKLIVWKFPPSKDTSSLESCLQTELHLYTEQSQNEEKTPMPPTSSVLLAFSVLGELHTKLKSFGQMLLKYILRPLVSCPSLFAVIENQPNIIIIRFESVMTDLEHPSPSEVFVKIRLVLEVLQKQLLDLPLDTDLENEKTSKIILAEMLGDMIWEELSECLIKNCLVYSIPTNSSKLQQYEEIIQSTEEFENALKEMRFLKGDTTDLLKYARNINSHFANKKCQDVIVAARNLMTSEIHNTVKITPDSKISVPDLPSSDEDDKLQVQKMSTTQYNEVVNLEPENTLDQHSFSLPPCRISESVKKLMELAYQTLLEATTSSDQCAVQLFYSVRNIFHLFHDVVPTYHKENLQKLPQLAAIHFNNCMYIAHHLLTLGHQFRLRLAPVLCDGTTTFVDLVPGFRRLGTECFLAQMQAQKRALLERLSSARNFSNMDDEENYSAASKAVRQVGSYC
;
A
#
# COMPACT_ATOMS: atom_id res chain seq x y z
N MET A 1 -67.01 117.71 45.74
CA MET A 1 -66.95 116.78 44.58
C MET A 1 -65.54 116.25 44.27
N ILE A 2 -64.52 116.46 45.13
CA ILE A 2 -63.15 115.92 44.94
C ILE A 2 -62.76 114.92 46.05
N SER A 3 -63.35 115.02 47.25
CA SER A 3 -63.11 114.10 48.39
C SER A 3 -63.54 112.65 48.15
N LYS A 4 -64.50 112.41 47.24
CA LYS A 4 -64.93 111.05 46.86
C LYS A 4 -63.91 110.32 45.98
N LYS A 5 -63.09 111.04 45.20
CA LYS A 5 -61.98 110.42 44.43
C LYS A 5 -60.75 110.14 45.29
N TYR A 6 -60.58 110.86 46.40
CA TYR A 6 -59.43 110.68 47.31
C TYR A 6 -59.63 109.53 48.31
N SER A 7 -60.88 109.29 48.73
CA SER A 7 -61.23 108.19 49.64
C SER A 7 -61.09 106.79 49.04
N GLU A 8 -61.18 106.65 47.71
CA GLU A 8 -60.93 105.37 47.01
C GLU A 8 -59.45 105.24 46.60
N PHE A 9 -58.75 106.35 46.34
CA PHE A 9 -57.37 106.32 45.86
C PHE A 9 -56.34 106.03 46.96
N LEU A 10 -56.51 106.54 48.18
CA LEU A 10 -55.59 106.29 49.31
C LEU A 10 -55.50 104.80 49.73
N PRO A 11 -56.62 104.08 49.98
CA PRO A 11 -56.56 102.66 50.31
C PRO A 11 -56.18 101.80 49.10
N SER A 12 -56.53 102.21 47.86
CA SER A 12 -56.02 101.55 46.65
C SER A 12 -54.51 101.72 46.51
N MET A 13 -53.95 102.90 46.78
CA MET A 13 -52.51 103.16 46.70
C MET A 13 -51.74 102.45 47.82
N GLN A 14 -52.27 102.43 49.05
CA GLN A 14 -51.69 101.66 50.16
C GLN A 14 -51.76 100.16 49.89
N ASN A 15 -52.89 99.63 49.42
CA ASN A 15 -52.97 98.23 49.01
C ASN A 15 -52.03 97.92 47.84
N THR A 16 -51.84 98.84 46.89
CA THR A 16 -50.87 98.64 45.78
C THR A 16 -49.44 98.70 46.28
N GLN A 17 -49.11 99.56 47.25
CA GLN A 17 -47.80 99.65 47.88
C GLN A 17 -47.50 98.42 48.76
N ASP A 18 -48.50 97.92 49.48
CA ASP A 18 -48.42 96.68 50.25
C ASP A 18 -48.32 95.46 49.31
N LEU A 19 -49.01 95.48 48.17
CA LEU A 19 -48.84 94.47 47.13
C LEU A 19 -47.44 94.54 46.51
N VAL A 20 -46.91 95.72 46.24
CA VAL A 20 -45.54 95.92 45.73
C VAL A 20 -44.52 95.41 46.73
N THR A 21 -44.66 95.73 48.01
CA THR A 21 -43.74 95.22 49.05
C THR A 21 -43.87 93.71 49.26
N GLN A 22 -45.08 93.14 49.14
CA GLN A 22 -45.26 91.68 49.13
C GLN A 22 -44.67 91.02 47.88
N VAL A 23 -44.81 91.64 46.71
CA VAL A 23 -44.23 91.15 45.45
C VAL A 23 -42.69 91.24 45.49
N ASP A 24 -42.13 92.33 46.01
CA ASP A 24 -40.69 92.50 46.18
C ASP A 24 -40.13 91.48 47.19
N LYS A 25 -40.86 91.25 48.29
CA LYS A 25 -40.49 90.21 49.26
C LYS A 25 -40.57 88.81 48.67
N LEU A 26 -41.64 88.50 47.93
CA LEU A 26 -41.79 87.22 47.25
C LEU A 26 -40.73 87.02 46.16
N SER A 27 -40.37 88.08 45.43
CA SER A 27 -39.27 88.06 44.47
C SER A 27 -37.95 87.78 45.16
N HIS A 28 -37.68 88.43 46.30
CA HIS A 28 -36.48 88.17 47.08
C HIS A 28 -36.43 86.73 47.62
N ASP A 29 -37.55 86.22 48.15
CA ASP A 29 -37.65 84.84 48.63
C ASP A 29 -37.47 83.84 47.46
N ILE A 30 -37.98 84.15 46.27
CA ILE A 30 -37.78 83.35 45.05
C ILE A 30 -36.32 83.39 44.58
N ASP A 31 -35.68 84.56 44.59
CA ASP A 31 -34.28 84.70 44.20
C ASP A 31 -33.35 84.02 45.21
N GLN A 32 -33.67 84.09 46.51
CA GLN A 32 -32.97 83.38 47.56
C GLN A 32 -33.14 81.87 47.39
N LEU A 33 -34.37 81.39 47.17
CA LEU A 33 -34.64 79.97 46.93
C LEU A 33 -33.92 79.47 45.67
N LYS A 34 -33.92 80.27 44.60
CA LYS A 34 -33.22 79.95 43.35
C LYS A 34 -31.71 79.90 43.56
N SER A 35 -31.15 80.83 44.34
CA SER A 35 -29.74 80.82 44.74
C SER A 35 -29.41 79.57 45.55
N THR A 36 -30.21 79.21 46.56
CA THR A 36 -30.00 77.99 47.37
C THR A 36 -30.10 76.72 46.52
N ILE A 37 -31.03 76.67 45.57
CA ILE A 37 -31.14 75.54 44.63
C ILE A 37 -29.92 75.46 43.70
N GLU A 38 -29.43 76.59 43.17
CA GLU A 38 -28.28 76.62 42.26
C GLU A 38 -26.95 76.37 42.97
N SER A 39 -26.74 76.92 44.17
CA SER A 39 -25.47 76.83 44.88
C SER A 39 -25.35 75.60 45.77
N GLU A 40 -26.38 75.23 46.50
CA GLU A 40 -26.29 74.11 47.46
C GLU A 40 -26.84 72.83 46.82
N VAL A 41 -28.10 72.83 46.38
CA VAL A 41 -28.76 71.59 45.90
C VAL A 41 -28.09 71.06 44.63
N ARG A 42 -27.78 71.92 43.64
CA ARG A 42 -27.18 71.48 42.37
C ARG A 42 -25.72 71.05 42.55
N GLN A 43 -24.99 71.70 43.45
CA GLN A 43 -23.61 71.36 43.76
C GLN A 43 -23.55 70.03 44.52
N ASP A 44 -24.38 69.84 45.54
CA ASP A 44 -24.47 68.59 46.28
C ASP A 44 -24.93 67.43 45.38
N LEU A 45 -25.88 67.67 44.47
CA LEU A 45 -26.30 66.66 43.49
C LEU A 45 -25.16 66.29 42.53
N HIS A 46 -24.35 67.27 42.10
CA HIS A 46 -23.18 67.01 41.25
C HIS A 46 -22.08 66.25 42.00
N VAL A 47 -21.80 66.61 43.25
CA VAL A 47 -20.84 65.90 44.12
C VAL A 47 -21.31 64.46 44.34
N SER A 48 -22.58 64.26 44.70
CA SER A 48 -23.14 62.93 44.92
C SER A 48 -23.20 62.08 43.64
N THR A 49 -23.46 62.70 42.49
CA THR A 49 -23.38 62.01 41.18
C THR A 49 -21.94 61.61 40.85
N ALA A 50 -20.97 62.48 41.13
CA ALA A 50 -19.55 62.19 40.93
C ALA A 50 -19.08 61.04 41.85
N GLU A 51 -19.42 61.10 43.14
CA GLU A 51 -19.15 60.03 44.11
C GLU A 51 -19.81 58.71 43.68
N PHE A 52 -21.05 58.74 43.21
CA PHE A 52 -21.73 57.55 42.69
C PHE A 52 -21.00 56.99 41.46
N THR A 53 -20.56 57.83 40.53
CA THR A 53 -19.79 57.37 39.36
C THR A 53 -18.44 56.78 39.74
N ASP A 54 -17.75 57.36 40.75
CA ASP A 54 -16.49 56.83 41.28
C ASP A 54 -16.71 55.49 41.99
N LEU A 55 -17.73 55.39 42.85
CA LEU A 55 -18.13 54.14 43.50
C LEU A 55 -18.52 53.07 42.49
N LYS A 56 -19.22 53.43 41.41
CA LYS A 56 -19.58 52.51 40.34
C LYS A 56 -18.33 52.02 39.59
N GLN A 57 -17.43 52.92 39.21
CA GLN A 57 -16.16 52.52 38.58
C GLN A 57 -15.31 51.67 39.51
N GLN A 58 -15.29 51.97 40.80
CA GLN A 58 -14.56 51.19 41.79
C GLN A 58 -15.17 49.79 41.96
N LEU A 59 -16.50 49.69 42.01
CA LEU A 59 -17.21 48.40 42.04
C LEU A 59 -16.94 47.57 40.77
N GLU A 60 -16.90 48.19 39.59
CA GLU A 60 -16.56 47.51 38.34
C GLU A 60 -15.10 47.01 38.35
N ARG A 61 -14.15 47.82 38.83
CA ARG A 61 -12.74 47.40 39.01
C ARG A 61 -12.63 46.25 40.00
N ASP A 62 -13.25 46.38 41.17
CA ASP A 62 -13.20 45.37 42.23
C ASP A 62 -13.87 44.06 41.79
N SER A 63 -14.96 44.13 41.02
CA SER A 63 -15.62 42.96 40.43
C SER A 63 -14.69 42.20 39.46
N VAL A 64 -13.99 42.93 38.58
CA VAL A 64 -13.00 42.33 37.67
C VAL A 64 -11.86 41.69 38.46
N VAL A 65 -11.29 42.40 39.45
CA VAL A 65 -10.22 41.86 40.32
C VAL A 65 -10.68 40.61 41.06
N LEU A 66 -11.87 40.63 41.64
CA LEU A 66 -12.42 39.48 42.37
C LEU A 66 -12.66 38.28 41.46
N SER A 67 -13.13 38.50 40.23
CA SER A 67 -13.26 37.44 39.24
C SER A 67 -11.91 36.83 38.83
N LEU A 68 -10.85 37.65 38.75
CA LEU A 68 -9.49 37.19 38.43
C LEU A 68 -8.88 36.40 39.59
N LEU A 69 -9.06 36.88 40.82
CA LEU A 69 -8.61 36.18 42.03
C LEU A 69 -9.29 34.82 42.18
N LYS A 70 -10.60 34.73 41.89
CA LYS A 70 -11.31 33.44 41.86
C LYS A 70 -10.73 32.47 40.84
N GLN A 71 -10.48 32.92 39.62
CA GLN A 71 -9.88 32.05 38.58
C GLN A 71 -8.45 31.62 38.93
N LEU A 72 -7.66 32.48 39.57
CA LEU A 72 -6.32 32.13 40.05
C LEU A 72 -6.38 31.14 41.23
N GLN A 73 -7.35 31.31 42.12
CA GLN A 73 -7.62 30.39 43.21
C GLN A 73 -8.04 29.01 42.67
N GLU A 74 -8.96 28.95 41.70
CA GLU A 74 -9.37 27.72 41.01
C GLU A 74 -8.16 27.02 40.36
N PHE A 75 -7.26 27.77 39.73
CA PHE A 75 -6.02 27.21 39.19
C PHE A 75 -5.12 26.63 40.30
N SER A 76 -4.93 27.34 41.41
CA SER A 76 -4.11 26.85 42.54
C SER A 76 -4.68 25.58 43.14
N ILE A 77 -5.99 25.55 43.40
CA ILE A 77 -6.69 24.38 43.94
C ILE A 77 -6.53 23.19 42.99
N ALA A 78 -6.72 23.38 41.68
CA ALA A 78 -6.55 22.30 40.71
C ALA A 78 -5.13 21.72 40.69
N ILE A 79 -4.09 22.55 40.87
CA ILE A 79 -2.70 22.10 40.95
C ILE A 79 -2.40 21.40 42.29
N GLU A 80 -2.95 21.88 43.40
CA GLU A 80 -2.83 21.23 44.71
C GLU A 80 -3.51 19.85 44.70
N ASP A 81 -4.74 19.76 44.21
CA ASP A 81 -5.48 18.51 44.06
C ASP A 81 -4.77 17.53 43.13
N TYR A 82 -4.16 18.04 42.05
CA TYR A 82 -3.30 17.26 41.16
C TYR A 82 -2.12 16.64 41.90
N ASN A 83 -1.40 17.43 42.72
CA ASN A 83 -0.24 16.93 43.46
C ASN A 83 -0.63 15.87 44.49
N CYS A 84 -1.76 16.05 45.17
CA CYS A 84 -2.33 15.06 46.08
C CYS A 84 -2.70 13.76 45.34
N ALA A 85 -3.44 13.87 44.22
CA ALA A 85 -3.84 12.72 43.42
C ALA A 85 -2.65 11.96 42.83
N LEU A 86 -1.59 12.68 42.42
CA LEU A 86 -0.36 12.08 41.93
C LEU A 86 0.38 11.30 43.03
N ALA A 87 0.47 11.85 44.24
CA ALA A 87 1.07 11.17 45.39
C ALA A 87 0.32 9.89 45.77
N GLU A 88 -1.01 9.88 45.59
CA GLU A 88 -1.87 8.72 45.80
C GLU A 88 -1.89 7.73 44.61
N LYS A 89 -1.12 8.00 43.55
CA LYS A 89 -1.11 7.21 42.28
C LYS A 89 -2.47 7.15 41.57
N LYS A 90 -3.37 8.09 41.83
CA LYS A 90 -4.66 8.24 41.15
C LYS A 90 -4.48 9.01 39.84
N TYR A 91 -3.86 8.35 38.86
CA TYR A 91 -3.41 9.00 37.62
C TYR A 91 -4.54 9.62 36.78
N VAL A 92 -5.72 8.99 36.71
CA VAL A 92 -6.86 9.53 35.95
C VAL A 92 -7.34 10.83 36.56
N THR A 93 -7.53 10.85 37.89
CA THR A 93 -7.95 12.05 38.62
C THR A 93 -6.89 13.15 38.52
N ALA A 94 -5.61 12.82 38.64
CA ALA A 94 -4.53 13.78 38.44
C ALA A 94 -4.56 14.38 37.01
N ALA A 95 -4.71 13.56 35.98
CA ALA A 95 -4.81 14.04 34.60
C ALA A 95 -6.01 14.97 34.38
N GLN A 96 -7.18 14.64 34.96
CA GLN A 96 -8.38 15.49 34.89
C GLN A 96 -8.17 16.84 35.58
N ARG A 97 -7.60 16.87 36.80
CA ARG A 97 -7.28 18.11 37.51
C ARG A 97 -6.29 18.99 36.77
N LEU A 98 -5.31 18.39 36.09
CA LEU A 98 -4.38 19.13 35.24
C LEU A 98 -5.07 19.71 33.99
N GLU A 99 -6.03 18.99 33.40
CA GLU A 99 -6.84 19.49 32.29
C GLU A 99 -7.74 20.66 32.72
N GLU A 100 -8.34 20.60 33.91
CA GLU A 100 -9.08 21.70 34.53
C GLU A 100 -8.20 22.93 34.73
N ALA A 101 -6.99 22.78 35.29
CA ALA A 101 -6.01 23.86 35.42
C ALA A 101 -5.66 24.47 34.04
N GLN A 102 -5.58 23.64 33.00
CA GLN A 102 -5.33 24.10 31.62
C GLN A 102 -6.52 24.90 31.07
N LYS A 103 -7.76 24.49 31.34
CA LYS A 103 -8.99 25.23 30.98
C LYS A 103 -9.02 26.60 31.68
N CYS A 104 -8.73 26.66 32.97
CA CYS A 104 -8.62 27.90 33.73
C CYS A 104 -7.56 28.84 33.12
N LEU A 105 -6.38 28.33 32.79
CA LEU A 105 -5.32 29.11 32.16
C LEU A 105 -5.71 29.64 30.77
N LYS A 106 -6.48 28.88 29.98
CA LYS A 106 -7.01 29.35 28.68
C LYS A 106 -8.00 30.51 28.86
N LEU A 107 -8.87 30.44 29.88
CA LEU A 107 -9.78 31.54 30.23
C LEU A 107 -9.00 32.80 30.66
N LEU A 108 -7.96 32.64 31.47
CA LEU A 108 -7.08 33.75 31.89
C LEU A 108 -6.36 34.39 30.69
N LYS A 109 -5.88 33.59 29.73
CA LYS A 109 -5.26 34.06 28.48
C LYS A 109 -6.18 34.87 27.58
N SER A 110 -7.48 34.59 27.60
CA SER A 110 -8.46 35.32 26.78
C SER A 110 -8.71 36.76 27.27
N ARG A 111 -8.34 37.07 28.53
CA ARG A 111 -8.51 38.40 29.13
C ARG A 111 -7.30 39.28 28.84
N LYS A 112 -7.50 40.45 28.24
CA LYS A 112 -6.45 41.40 27.82
C LYS A 112 -5.65 42.08 28.96
N CYS A 113 -5.91 41.75 30.23
CA CYS A 113 -5.42 42.48 31.41
C CYS A 113 -4.30 41.78 32.21
N PHE A 114 -3.67 40.72 31.69
CA PHE A 114 -2.62 40.00 32.45
C PHE A 114 -1.21 40.49 32.15
N ASP A 115 -0.40 40.58 33.21
CA ASP A 115 1.05 40.67 33.08
C ASP A 115 1.57 39.40 32.39
N LEU A 116 2.21 39.60 31.23
CA LEU A 116 2.86 38.55 30.46
C LEU A 116 3.80 37.70 31.31
N LYS A 117 4.40 38.25 32.37
CA LYS A 117 5.31 37.54 33.27
C LYS A 117 4.60 36.50 34.13
N MET A 118 3.48 36.86 34.77
CA MET A 118 2.68 35.92 35.57
C MET A 118 2.10 34.79 34.73
N LEU A 119 1.59 35.15 33.54
CA LEU A 119 1.01 34.20 32.61
C LEU A 119 2.06 33.24 32.03
N LYS A 120 3.29 33.71 31.83
CA LYS A 120 4.45 32.86 31.49
C LYS A 120 4.79 31.91 32.64
N SER A 121 4.86 32.39 33.88
CA SER A 121 5.15 31.55 35.05
C SER A 121 4.10 30.45 35.24
N LEU A 122 2.81 30.77 35.15
CA LEU A 122 1.72 29.77 35.25
C LEU A 122 1.74 28.77 34.09
N SER A 123 2.06 29.23 32.87
CA SER A 123 2.22 28.33 31.72
C SER A 123 3.43 27.40 31.88
N MET A 124 4.53 27.90 32.45
CA MET A 124 5.72 27.12 32.76
C MET A 124 5.40 26.05 33.80
N GLU A 125 4.71 26.43 34.88
CA GLU A 125 4.29 25.50 35.94
C GLU A 125 3.42 24.37 35.37
N LEU A 126 2.40 24.70 34.56
CA LEU A 126 1.55 23.69 33.93
C LEU A 126 2.35 22.76 33.00
N THR A 127 3.35 23.29 32.31
CA THR A 127 4.24 22.48 31.46
C THR A 127 5.09 21.54 32.30
N ILE A 128 5.65 22.02 33.42
CA ILE A 128 6.43 21.21 34.36
C ILE A 128 5.55 20.09 34.93
N GLN A 129 4.34 20.41 35.39
CA GLN A 129 3.43 19.41 35.94
C GLN A 129 2.96 18.41 34.89
N LYS A 130 2.70 18.85 33.65
CA LYS A 130 2.42 17.92 32.53
C LYS A 130 3.59 16.95 32.31
N GLN A 131 4.83 17.43 32.32
CA GLN A 131 5.98 16.55 32.15
C GLN A 131 6.18 15.61 33.36
N ASN A 132 5.86 16.08 34.57
CA ASN A 132 5.95 15.29 35.79
C ASN A 132 5.00 14.09 35.76
N ILE A 133 3.71 14.29 35.46
CA ILE A 133 2.77 13.17 35.32
C ILE A 133 3.13 12.25 34.15
N LEU A 134 3.62 12.79 33.03
CA LEU A 134 4.05 11.97 31.89
C LEU A 134 5.27 11.11 32.21
N TYR A 135 6.18 11.60 33.05
CA TYR A 135 7.31 10.82 33.56
C TYR A 135 6.81 9.63 34.38
N HIS A 136 5.95 9.87 35.37
CA HIS A 136 5.40 8.80 36.21
C HIS A 136 4.55 7.80 35.42
N LEU A 137 3.68 8.29 34.52
CA LEU A 137 2.91 7.43 33.62
C LEU A 137 3.82 6.63 32.68
N GLY A 138 4.95 7.21 32.25
CA GLY A 138 5.97 6.52 31.47
C GLY A 138 6.65 5.40 32.25
N GLU A 139 6.98 5.62 33.52
CA GLU A 139 7.53 4.60 34.40
C GLU A 139 6.52 3.46 34.63
N GLU A 140 5.26 3.77 34.90
CA GLU A 140 4.22 2.74 35.07
C GLU A 140 3.97 1.98 33.76
N TRP A 141 3.96 2.66 32.61
CA TRP A 141 3.87 2.00 31.30
C TRP A 141 5.02 1.02 31.05
N GLN A 142 6.25 1.41 31.40
CA GLN A 142 7.43 0.54 31.27
C GLN A 142 7.39 -0.66 32.21
N LYS A 143 6.71 -0.55 33.35
CA LYS A 143 6.49 -1.70 34.26
C LYS A 143 5.37 -2.62 33.76
N LEU A 144 4.35 -2.06 33.12
CA LEU A 144 3.22 -2.83 32.58
C LEU A 144 3.59 -3.60 31.30
N ILE A 145 4.41 -3.00 30.44
CA ILE A 145 4.86 -3.59 29.18
C ILE A 145 6.38 -3.62 29.15
N VAL A 146 6.95 -4.79 29.43
CA VAL A 146 8.40 -5.00 29.45
C VAL A 146 8.82 -5.77 28.21
N TRP A 147 9.79 -5.22 27.50
CA TRP A 147 10.45 -5.88 26.38
C TRP A 147 11.81 -6.41 26.81
N LYS A 148 12.06 -7.70 26.61
CA LYS A 148 13.40 -8.28 26.71
C LYS A 148 13.96 -8.48 25.32
N PHE A 149 15.16 -7.95 25.09
CA PHE A 149 15.87 -8.05 23.83
C PHE A 149 17.18 -8.83 24.01
N PRO A 150 17.69 -9.47 22.94
CA PRO A 150 19.03 -10.04 22.93
C PRO A 150 20.11 -8.99 23.22
N PRO A 151 21.26 -9.39 23.79
CA PRO A 151 22.38 -8.49 24.07
C PRO A 151 23.12 -8.02 22.80
N SER A 152 22.93 -8.67 21.66
CA SER A 152 23.53 -8.28 20.37
C SER A 152 22.60 -7.35 19.58
N LYS A 153 23.19 -6.43 18.81
CA LYS A 153 22.46 -5.47 17.96
C LYS A 153 21.93 -6.07 16.64
N ASP A 154 22.26 -7.32 16.34
CA ASP A 154 21.84 -7.98 15.12
C ASP A 154 20.41 -8.53 15.29
N THR A 155 19.44 -7.70 14.94
CA THR A 155 18.00 -7.99 15.07
C THR A 155 17.45 -8.98 14.04
N SER A 156 18.28 -9.54 13.16
CA SER A 156 17.83 -10.37 12.03
C SER A 156 18.22 -11.85 12.12
N SER A 157 18.97 -12.28 13.15
CA SER A 157 19.26 -13.70 13.34
C SER A 157 18.11 -14.42 14.05
N LEU A 158 17.94 -15.70 13.74
CA LEU A 158 16.95 -16.57 14.39
C LEU A 158 17.17 -16.64 15.91
N GLU A 159 18.43 -16.65 16.35
CA GLU A 159 18.83 -16.64 17.76
C GLU A 159 18.39 -15.35 18.49
N SER A 160 18.52 -14.19 17.84
CA SER A 160 18.06 -12.91 18.38
C SER A 160 16.53 -12.88 18.52
N CYS A 161 15.80 -13.51 17.59
CA CYS A 161 14.35 -13.63 17.68
C CYS A 161 13.95 -14.50 18.88
N LEU A 162 14.58 -15.65 19.08
CA LEU A 162 14.27 -16.56 20.19
C LEU A 162 14.49 -15.96 21.59
N GLN A 163 15.38 -14.96 21.70
CA GLN A 163 15.64 -14.23 22.95
C GLN A 163 14.71 -13.03 23.17
N THR A 164 13.83 -12.73 22.21
CA THR A 164 12.87 -11.64 22.32
C THR A 164 11.63 -12.11 23.08
N GLU A 165 11.32 -11.44 24.17
CA GLU A 165 10.12 -11.70 24.98
C GLU A 165 9.35 -10.41 25.23
N LEU A 166 8.02 -10.46 25.09
CA LEU A 166 7.11 -9.39 25.49
C LEU A 166 6.34 -9.83 26.73
N HIS A 167 6.51 -9.09 27.82
CA HIS A 167 5.87 -9.37 29.11
C HIS A 167 4.78 -8.32 29.33
N LEU A 168 3.54 -8.79 29.42
CA LEU A 168 2.36 -7.97 29.72
C LEU A 168 1.94 -8.27 31.15
N TYR A 169 2.12 -7.30 32.05
CA TYR A 169 1.74 -7.45 33.45
C TYR A 169 0.24 -7.13 33.61
N THR A 170 -0.50 -8.08 34.18
CA THR A 170 -1.94 -7.96 34.46
C THR A 170 -2.15 -7.94 35.97
N GLU A 171 -3.04 -7.06 36.46
CA GLU A 171 -3.36 -6.98 37.87
C GLU A 171 -4.02 -8.28 38.37
N GLN A 172 -3.32 -9.04 39.23
CA GLN A 172 -3.93 -9.86 40.28
C GLN A 172 -2.93 -10.41 41.31
N SER A 173 -2.33 -9.56 42.16
CA SER A 173 -1.93 -10.06 43.48
C SER A 173 -2.08 -9.04 44.60
N GLN A 174 -2.96 -9.41 45.53
CA GLN A 174 -2.76 -9.25 46.96
C GLN A 174 -1.39 -9.84 47.33
N ASN A 175 -0.35 -9.02 47.35
CA ASN A 175 0.88 -9.33 48.06
C ASN A 175 1.21 -8.11 48.92
N GLU A 176 1.28 -8.35 50.23
CA GLU A 176 1.19 -7.36 51.31
C GLU A 176 2.39 -6.40 51.44
N GLU A 177 3.36 -6.38 50.53
CA GLU A 177 4.52 -5.49 50.66
C GLU A 177 4.91 -4.83 49.33
N LYS A 178 4.40 -3.60 49.17
CA LYS A 178 4.71 -2.49 48.24
C LYS A 178 3.50 -2.13 47.38
N THR A 179 3.05 -0.90 47.59
CA THR A 179 1.95 -0.16 46.94
C THR A 179 1.29 -0.85 45.73
N PRO A 180 -0.05 -1.01 45.72
CA PRO A 180 -0.76 -1.61 44.59
C PRO A 180 -0.40 -0.88 43.29
N MET A 181 -0.08 -1.67 42.27
CA MET A 181 0.17 -1.18 40.92
C MET A 181 -1.16 -0.65 40.36
N PRO A 182 -1.17 0.48 39.63
CA PRO A 182 -2.40 1.02 39.05
C PRO A 182 -2.89 0.11 37.90
N PRO A 183 -4.22 0.03 37.66
CA PRO A 183 -4.76 -0.75 36.56
C PRO A 183 -4.28 -0.20 35.21
N THR A 184 -4.01 -1.09 34.24
CA THR A 184 -3.58 -0.71 32.89
C THR A 184 -4.56 0.27 32.21
N SER A 185 -5.88 0.12 32.46
CA SER A 185 -6.90 1.09 32.03
C SER A 185 -6.64 2.48 32.57
N SER A 186 -6.26 2.62 33.85
CA SER A 186 -6.06 3.93 34.47
C SER A 186 -4.88 4.69 33.85
N VAL A 187 -3.81 3.98 33.50
CA VAL A 187 -2.64 4.55 32.82
C VAL A 187 -2.99 4.98 31.40
N LEU A 188 -3.71 4.13 30.65
CA LEU A 188 -4.15 4.43 29.29
C LEU A 188 -5.18 5.58 29.24
N LEU A 189 -6.14 5.61 30.18
CA LEU A 189 -7.10 6.71 30.34
C LEU A 189 -6.38 8.01 30.66
N ALA A 190 -5.40 8.01 31.56
CA ALA A 190 -4.63 9.19 31.89
C ALA A 190 -3.84 9.72 30.67
N PHE A 191 -3.22 8.84 29.88
CA PHE A 191 -2.59 9.24 28.61
C PHE A 191 -3.59 9.81 27.60
N SER A 192 -4.82 9.28 27.57
CA SER A 192 -5.91 9.79 26.72
C SER A 192 -6.28 11.22 27.09
N VAL A 193 -6.57 11.48 28.37
CA VAL A 193 -6.91 12.82 28.89
C VAL A 193 -5.80 13.84 28.60
N LEU A 194 -4.52 13.41 28.69
CA LEU A 194 -3.37 14.27 28.42
C LEU A 194 -3.04 14.46 26.92
N GLY A 195 -3.73 13.73 26.03
CA GLY A 195 -3.53 13.76 24.57
C GLY A 195 -2.27 13.04 24.08
N GLU A 196 -1.63 12.21 24.90
CA GLU A 196 -0.37 11.50 24.57
C GLU A 196 -0.58 9.99 24.29
N LEU A 197 -1.83 9.51 24.31
CA LEU A 197 -2.13 8.10 24.06
C LEU A 197 -1.69 7.65 22.66
N HIS A 198 -1.93 8.46 21.63
CA HIS A 198 -1.58 8.14 20.26
C HIS A 198 -0.06 7.97 20.06
N THR A 199 0.75 8.84 20.67
CA THR A 199 2.22 8.77 20.55
C THR A 199 2.78 7.53 21.23
N LYS A 200 2.23 7.17 22.41
CA LYS A 200 2.60 5.94 23.13
C LYS A 200 2.19 4.68 22.38
N LEU A 201 0.94 4.59 21.91
CA LEU A 201 0.47 3.46 21.11
C LEU A 201 1.26 3.30 19.81
N LYS A 202 1.62 4.40 19.15
CA LYS A 202 2.46 4.37 17.94
C LYS A 202 3.82 3.76 18.22
N SER A 203 4.49 4.17 19.30
CA SER A 203 5.77 3.58 19.69
C SER A 203 5.65 2.09 20.00
N PHE A 204 4.58 1.69 20.70
CA PHE A 204 4.31 0.29 20.99
C PHE A 204 4.03 -0.53 19.72
N GLY A 205 3.19 -0.03 18.80
CA GLY A 205 2.87 -0.69 17.54
C GLY A 205 4.10 -0.87 16.64
N GLN A 206 5.00 0.11 16.60
CA GLN A 206 6.27 -0.02 15.87
C GLN A 206 7.17 -1.11 16.45
N MET A 207 7.25 -1.22 17.78
CA MET A 207 8.00 -2.29 18.44
C MET A 207 7.36 -3.66 18.20
N LEU A 208 6.04 -3.76 18.33
CA LEU A 208 5.26 -4.96 18.03
C LEU A 208 5.49 -5.45 16.60
N LEU A 209 5.41 -4.53 15.63
CA LEU A 209 5.61 -4.85 14.23
C LEU A 209 7.04 -5.33 13.96
N LYS A 210 8.04 -4.60 14.48
CA LYS A 210 9.46 -4.89 14.21
C LYS A 210 9.93 -6.18 14.85
N TYR A 211 9.56 -6.42 16.11
CA TYR A 211 10.16 -7.48 16.93
C TYR A 211 9.28 -8.72 17.06
N ILE A 212 7.97 -8.62 16.79
CA ILE A 212 7.07 -9.78 16.88
C ILE A 212 6.47 -10.15 15.53
N LEU A 213 5.74 -9.22 14.90
CA LEU A 213 4.96 -9.56 13.70
C LEU A 213 5.84 -9.85 12.48
N ARG A 214 6.83 -9.02 12.16
CA ARG A 214 7.73 -9.24 11.00
C ARG A 214 8.53 -10.55 11.09
N PRO A 215 9.12 -10.92 12.25
CA PRO A 215 9.75 -12.24 12.41
C PRO A 215 8.80 -13.41 12.19
N LEU A 216 7.56 -13.33 12.68
CA LEU A 216 6.55 -14.37 12.47
C LEU A 216 6.17 -14.56 10.99
N VAL A 217 6.20 -13.47 10.21
CA VAL A 217 5.92 -13.52 8.75
C VAL A 217 7.11 -14.05 7.97
N SER A 218 8.35 -13.73 8.39
CA SER A 218 9.54 -13.98 7.57
C SER A 218 10.20 -15.33 7.85
N CYS A 219 10.04 -15.87 9.07
CA CYS A 219 10.69 -17.11 9.48
C CYS A 219 9.65 -18.24 9.65
N PRO A 220 9.69 -19.29 8.80
CA PRO A 220 8.74 -20.40 8.87
C PRO A 220 8.83 -21.20 10.18
N SER A 221 10.05 -21.35 10.70
CA SER A 221 10.34 -22.10 11.92
C SER A 221 9.85 -21.43 13.21
N LEU A 222 9.60 -20.12 13.21
CA LEU A 222 9.24 -19.37 14.43
C LEU A 222 7.74 -19.45 14.73
N PHE A 223 7.41 -19.75 15.98
CA PHE A 223 6.04 -19.73 16.52
C PHE A 223 5.99 -18.90 17.80
N ALA A 224 4.92 -18.12 17.96
CA ALA A 224 4.65 -17.41 19.19
C ALA A 224 4.03 -18.37 20.22
N VAL A 225 4.66 -18.48 21.38
CA VAL A 225 4.15 -19.23 22.53
C VAL A 225 3.72 -18.24 23.60
N ILE A 226 2.50 -18.43 24.10
CA ILE A 226 1.90 -17.60 25.13
C ILE A 226 1.95 -18.37 26.44
N GLU A 227 2.73 -17.85 27.39
CA GLU A 227 2.74 -18.36 28.75
C GLU A 227 1.89 -17.47 29.64
N ASN A 228 0.81 -18.03 30.18
CA ASN A 228 -0.06 -17.34 31.13
C ASN A 228 0.41 -17.67 32.55
N GLN A 229 1.04 -16.70 33.21
CA GLN A 229 1.30 -16.71 34.64
C GLN A 229 0.24 -15.86 35.36
N PRO A 230 0.01 -16.06 36.67
CA PRO A 230 -1.06 -15.36 37.40
C PRO A 230 -1.05 -13.82 37.27
N ASN A 231 0.13 -13.22 37.10
CA ASN A 231 0.30 -11.76 37.01
C ASN A 231 0.94 -11.27 35.71
N ILE A 232 1.34 -12.19 34.82
CA ILE A 232 2.15 -11.87 33.63
C ILE A 232 1.75 -12.79 32.50
N ILE A 233 1.56 -12.21 31.33
CA ILE A 233 1.44 -12.94 30.07
C ILE A 233 2.71 -12.69 29.27
N ILE A 234 3.42 -13.77 28.97
CA ILE A 234 4.69 -13.72 28.25
C ILE A 234 4.45 -14.24 26.84
N ILE A 235 4.75 -13.40 25.84
CA ILE A 235 4.83 -13.80 24.43
C ILE A 235 6.30 -14.00 24.11
N ARG A 236 6.68 -15.25 23.84
CA ARG A 236 8.04 -15.64 23.45
C ARG A 236 8.03 -16.42 22.14
N PHE A 237 9.21 -16.63 21.57
CA PHE A 237 9.37 -17.43 20.37
C PHE A 237 9.96 -18.80 20.65
N GLU A 238 9.41 -19.81 19.98
CA GLU A 238 9.99 -21.14 19.88
C GLU A 238 10.27 -21.47 18.40
N SER A 239 11.35 -22.21 18.15
CA SER A 239 11.74 -22.64 16.80
C SER A 239 11.47 -24.12 16.62
N VAL A 240 10.67 -24.46 15.61
CA VAL A 240 10.48 -25.84 15.15
C VAL A 240 11.36 -26.07 13.93
N MET A 241 12.01 -27.23 13.84
CA MET A 241 12.81 -27.58 12.65
C MET A 241 11.87 -27.68 11.44
N THR A 242 12.11 -26.87 10.42
CA THR A 242 11.34 -26.88 9.16
C THR A 242 12.31 -26.78 7.99
N ASP A 243 12.16 -27.67 7.00
CA ASP A 243 12.94 -27.64 5.76
C ASP A 243 12.38 -26.63 4.72
N LEU A 244 11.33 -25.90 5.07
CA LEU A 244 10.68 -24.92 4.19
C LEU A 244 11.45 -23.60 4.18
N GLU A 245 11.76 -23.08 2.97
CA GLU A 245 12.39 -21.76 2.79
C GLU A 245 11.41 -20.61 3.07
N HIS A 246 10.11 -20.84 2.87
CA HIS A 246 9.06 -19.82 3.04
C HIS A 246 7.86 -20.38 3.81
N PRO A 247 7.23 -19.58 4.70
CA PRO A 247 6.08 -20.02 5.47
C PRO A 247 4.80 -20.08 4.62
N SER A 248 3.89 -20.99 4.98
CA SER A 248 2.56 -21.02 4.36
C SER A 248 1.69 -19.85 4.86
N PRO A 249 0.88 -19.20 4.00
CA PRO A 249 0.02 -18.10 4.42
C PRO A 249 -0.92 -18.43 5.57
N SER A 250 -1.57 -19.59 5.53
CA SER A 250 -2.52 -20.03 6.55
C SER A 250 -1.85 -20.17 7.93
N GLU A 251 -0.62 -20.69 8.00
CA GLU A 251 0.12 -20.77 9.26
C GLU A 251 0.51 -19.38 9.79
N VAL A 252 0.97 -18.47 8.92
CA VAL A 252 1.32 -17.10 9.32
C VAL A 252 0.11 -16.35 9.86
N PHE A 253 -1.04 -16.49 9.20
CA PHE A 253 -2.29 -15.88 9.67
C PHE A 253 -2.69 -16.38 11.06
N VAL A 254 -2.59 -17.68 11.32
CA VAL A 254 -2.84 -18.25 12.65
C VAL A 254 -1.86 -17.70 13.69
N LYS A 255 -0.56 -17.63 13.37
CA LYS A 255 0.48 -17.09 14.25
C LYS A 255 0.21 -15.64 14.64
N ILE A 256 -0.10 -14.79 13.67
CA ILE A 256 -0.38 -13.36 13.91
C ILE A 256 -1.68 -13.16 14.66
N ARG A 257 -2.73 -13.88 14.25
CA ARG A 257 -4.04 -13.84 14.90
C ARG A 257 -3.92 -14.15 16.39
N LEU A 258 -3.18 -15.20 16.75
CA LEU A 258 -2.95 -15.60 18.14
C LEU A 258 -2.35 -14.45 18.98
N VAL A 259 -1.33 -13.75 18.46
CA VAL A 259 -0.70 -12.61 19.15
C VAL A 259 -1.69 -11.45 19.30
N LEU A 260 -2.42 -11.11 18.25
CA LEU A 260 -3.37 -9.99 18.26
C LEU A 260 -4.58 -10.27 19.17
N GLU A 261 -5.06 -11.52 19.23
CA GLU A 261 -6.13 -11.93 20.15
C GLU A 261 -5.71 -11.78 21.62
N VAL A 262 -4.47 -12.14 21.96
CA VAL A 262 -3.94 -11.93 23.31
C VAL A 262 -3.83 -10.45 23.63
N LEU A 263 -3.28 -9.65 22.72
CA LEU A 263 -3.17 -8.21 22.91
C LEU A 263 -4.54 -7.55 23.05
N GLN A 264 -5.53 -7.99 22.28
CA GLN A 264 -6.88 -7.49 22.40
C GLN A 264 -7.45 -7.78 23.79
N LYS A 265 -7.44 -9.05 24.22
CA LYS A 265 -8.01 -9.46 25.51
C LYS A 265 -7.34 -8.80 26.72
N GLN A 266 -6.04 -8.53 26.65
CA GLN A 266 -5.26 -8.11 27.82
C GLN A 266 -4.99 -6.61 27.89
N LEU A 267 -4.99 -5.91 26.76
CA LEU A 267 -4.60 -4.49 26.69
C LEU A 267 -5.66 -3.60 26.02
N LEU A 268 -6.42 -4.11 25.04
CA LEU A 268 -7.20 -3.26 24.14
C LEU A 268 -8.73 -3.38 24.32
N ASP A 269 -9.23 -4.43 24.97
CA ASP A 269 -10.66 -4.64 25.26
C ASP A 269 -11.15 -3.90 26.52
N LEU A 270 -10.38 -2.91 26.99
CA LEU A 270 -10.79 -2.09 28.13
C LEU A 270 -11.75 -0.99 27.67
N PRO A 271 -12.97 -0.91 28.22
CA PRO A 271 -13.88 0.19 27.92
C PRO A 271 -13.30 1.48 28.52
N LEU A 272 -12.75 2.33 27.66
CA LEU A 272 -12.35 3.68 28.03
C LEU A 272 -13.57 4.61 27.89
N ASP A 273 -14.54 4.49 28.80
CA ASP A 273 -15.60 5.49 28.89
C ASP A 273 -15.05 6.70 29.64
N THR A 274 -14.75 7.77 28.91
CA THR A 274 -14.60 9.09 29.52
C THR A 274 -16.01 9.58 29.82
N ASP A 275 -16.45 9.48 31.08
CA ASP A 275 -17.64 10.16 31.60
C ASP A 275 -17.43 11.69 31.56
N LEU A 276 -17.40 12.23 30.34
CA LEU A 276 -17.48 13.65 30.07
C LEU A 276 -18.95 13.93 29.79
N GLU A 277 -19.58 14.76 30.63
CA GLU A 277 -20.95 15.28 30.48
C GLU A 277 -21.18 16.12 29.19
N ASN A 278 -20.39 15.90 28.12
CA ASN A 278 -20.57 16.52 26.82
C ASN A 278 -21.01 15.48 25.80
N GLU A 279 -22.25 15.64 25.33
CA GLU A 279 -22.78 14.97 24.15
C GLU A 279 -21.76 15.00 22.99
N LYS A 280 -21.41 13.80 22.48
CA LYS A 280 -20.61 13.51 21.26
C LYS A 280 -19.08 13.31 21.39
N THR A 281 -18.57 12.62 22.42
CA THR A 281 -17.22 12.04 22.33
C THR A 281 -17.27 10.57 21.92
N SER A 282 -16.72 10.26 20.75
CA SER A 282 -16.58 8.92 20.21
C SER A 282 -15.88 7.99 21.21
N LYS A 283 -16.49 6.84 21.51
CA LYS A 283 -15.86 5.77 22.29
C LYS A 283 -14.47 5.46 21.71
N ILE A 284 -13.42 5.65 22.50
CA ILE A 284 -12.05 5.40 22.03
C ILE A 284 -11.85 3.89 21.98
N ILE A 285 -11.68 3.35 20.77
CA ILE A 285 -11.42 1.93 20.56
C ILE A 285 -9.92 1.78 20.31
N LEU A 286 -9.19 1.32 21.33
CA LEU A 286 -7.73 1.21 21.28
C LEU A 286 -7.24 0.25 20.17
N ALA A 287 -7.99 -0.83 19.93
CA ALA A 287 -7.70 -1.79 18.87
C ALA A 287 -7.69 -1.14 17.48
N GLU A 288 -8.65 -0.25 17.22
CA GLU A 288 -8.75 0.49 15.97
C GLU A 288 -7.55 1.42 15.77
N MET A 289 -7.15 2.14 16.82
CA MET A 289 -5.99 3.03 16.77
C MET A 289 -4.69 2.27 16.49
N LEU A 290 -4.51 1.11 17.13
CA LEU A 290 -3.32 0.29 16.90
C LEU A 290 -3.35 -0.34 15.51
N GLY A 291 -4.51 -0.82 15.07
CA GLY A 291 -4.73 -1.38 13.73
C GLY A 291 -4.37 -0.39 12.62
N ASP A 292 -4.89 0.83 12.70
CA ASP A 292 -4.59 1.93 11.75
C ASP A 292 -3.09 2.24 11.67
N MET A 293 -2.31 1.99 12.73
CA MET A 293 -0.86 2.25 12.78
C MET A 293 -0.01 1.11 12.21
N ILE A 294 -0.43 -0.15 12.37
CA ILE A 294 0.38 -1.33 12.03
C ILE A 294 -0.03 -1.98 10.71
N TRP A 295 -1.27 -1.81 10.27
CA TRP A 295 -1.85 -2.62 9.19
C TRP A 295 -1.19 -2.38 7.83
N GLU A 296 -0.90 -1.13 7.45
CA GLU A 296 -0.29 -0.80 6.17
C GLU A 296 1.05 -1.56 6.00
N GLU A 297 1.96 -1.41 6.96
CA GLU A 297 3.26 -2.09 6.92
C GLU A 297 3.15 -3.62 7.10
N LEU A 298 2.19 -4.11 7.89
CA LEU A 298 1.96 -5.54 8.09
C LEU A 298 1.46 -6.20 6.80
N SER A 299 0.49 -5.58 6.13
CA SER A 299 -0.08 -6.08 4.88
C SER A 299 0.99 -6.14 3.78
N GLU A 300 1.83 -5.11 3.66
CA GLU A 300 2.95 -5.11 2.71
C GLU A 300 3.96 -6.24 3.02
N CYS A 301 4.25 -6.46 4.31
CA CYS A 301 5.14 -7.55 4.74
C CYS A 301 4.54 -8.92 4.42
N LEU A 302 3.25 -9.13 4.69
CA LEU A 302 2.52 -10.37 4.36
C LEU A 302 2.52 -10.65 2.86
N ILE A 303 2.33 -9.61 2.03
CA ILE A 303 2.36 -9.75 0.58
C ILE A 303 3.76 -10.18 0.12
N LYS A 304 4.80 -9.42 0.48
CA LYS A 304 6.17 -9.61 -0.01
C LYS A 304 6.83 -10.89 0.49
N ASN A 305 6.62 -11.23 1.77
CA ASN A 305 7.36 -12.31 2.43
C ASN A 305 6.57 -13.62 2.52
N CYS A 306 5.28 -13.62 2.17
CA CYS A 306 4.44 -14.81 2.25
C CYS A 306 3.58 -15.04 0.99
N LEU A 307 2.65 -14.15 0.65
CA LEU A 307 1.69 -14.39 -0.45
C LEU A 307 2.34 -14.43 -1.85
N VAL A 308 3.46 -13.75 -2.09
CA VAL A 308 4.19 -13.83 -3.37
C VAL A 308 4.71 -15.25 -3.63
N TYR A 309 5.15 -15.95 -2.59
CA TYR A 309 5.72 -17.30 -2.73
C TYR A 309 4.65 -18.37 -2.88
N SER A 310 3.42 -18.10 -2.44
CA SER A 310 2.30 -19.01 -2.62
C SER A 310 1.68 -18.96 -4.03
N ILE A 311 2.11 -18.03 -4.90
CA ILE A 311 1.61 -17.94 -6.28
C ILE A 311 1.95 -19.24 -7.04
N PRO A 312 0.94 -19.97 -7.56
CA PRO A 312 1.14 -21.21 -8.28
C PRO A 312 2.03 -21.05 -9.52
N THR A 313 2.71 -22.11 -9.93
CA THR A 313 3.49 -22.15 -11.17
C THR A 313 2.76 -22.81 -12.34
N ASN A 314 1.68 -23.56 -12.05
CA ASN A 314 0.87 -24.29 -13.04
C ASN A 314 -0.62 -24.01 -12.82
N SER A 315 -1.39 -23.96 -13.90
CA SER A 315 -2.85 -23.77 -13.87
C SER A 315 -3.60 -24.81 -13.02
N SER A 316 -3.09 -26.05 -12.95
CA SER A 316 -3.67 -27.12 -12.11
C SER A 316 -3.58 -26.86 -10.60
N LYS A 317 -2.63 -26.02 -10.16
CA LYS A 317 -2.47 -25.62 -8.76
C LYS A 317 -3.23 -24.34 -8.40
N LEU A 318 -3.91 -23.73 -9.38
CA LEU A 318 -4.69 -22.51 -9.17
C LEU A 318 -5.93 -22.78 -8.29
N GLN A 319 -6.50 -23.99 -8.38
CA GLN A 319 -7.57 -24.45 -7.47
C GLN A 319 -7.12 -24.51 -6.00
N GLN A 320 -5.86 -24.89 -5.75
CA GLN A 320 -5.30 -24.94 -4.38
C GLN A 320 -5.08 -23.53 -3.81
N TYR A 321 -4.97 -22.50 -4.67
CA TYR A 321 -4.85 -21.12 -4.22
C TYR A 321 -6.18 -20.55 -3.71
N GLU A 322 -7.32 -21.12 -4.12
CA GLU A 322 -8.62 -20.71 -3.59
C GLU A 322 -8.69 -20.89 -2.06
N GLU A 323 -8.05 -21.94 -1.53
CA GLU A 323 -7.92 -22.17 -0.08
C GLU A 323 -7.13 -21.04 0.61
N ILE A 324 -6.16 -20.42 -0.09
CA ILE A 324 -5.36 -19.31 0.40
C ILE A 324 -6.17 -18.01 0.38
N ILE A 325 -6.99 -17.79 -0.66
CA ILE A 325 -7.92 -16.66 -0.72
C ILE A 325 -8.91 -16.75 0.45
N GLN A 326 -9.49 -17.94 0.67
CA GLN A 326 -10.40 -18.19 1.78
C GLN A 326 -9.72 -17.97 3.14
N SER A 327 -8.50 -18.50 3.32
CA SER A 327 -7.70 -18.26 4.54
C SER A 327 -7.40 -16.78 4.79
N THR A 328 -7.17 -16.00 3.71
CA THR A 328 -6.93 -14.55 3.78
C THR A 328 -8.20 -13.82 4.19
N GLU A 329 -9.34 -14.21 3.64
CA GLU A 329 -10.65 -13.64 3.98
C GLU A 329 -11.05 -13.94 5.43
N GLU A 330 -10.84 -15.17 5.90
CA GLU A 330 -11.07 -15.56 7.30
C GLU A 330 -10.16 -14.78 8.26
N PHE A 331 -8.89 -14.59 7.90
CA PHE A 331 -7.95 -13.79 8.68
C PHE A 331 -8.40 -12.33 8.79
N GLU A 332 -8.76 -11.69 7.69
CA GLU A 332 -9.26 -10.31 7.71
C GLU A 332 -10.56 -10.17 8.48
N ASN A 333 -11.47 -11.13 8.35
CA ASN A 333 -12.72 -11.13 9.11
C ASN A 333 -12.46 -11.26 10.62
N ALA A 334 -11.53 -12.12 11.04
CA ALA A 334 -11.11 -12.19 12.44
C ALA A 334 -10.55 -10.85 12.93
N LEU A 335 -9.72 -10.16 12.14
CA LEU A 335 -9.19 -8.84 12.51
C LEU A 335 -10.27 -7.75 12.56
N LYS A 336 -11.30 -7.83 11.71
CA LYS A 336 -12.49 -6.94 11.78
C LYS A 336 -13.31 -7.19 13.03
N GLU A 337 -13.55 -8.45 13.40
CA GLU A 337 -14.23 -8.81 14.66
C GLU A 337 -13.46 -8.27 15.87
N MET A 338 -12.13 -8.34 15.82
CA MET A 338 -11.24 -7.76 16.83
C MET A 338 -11.10 -6.21 16.75
N ARG A 339 -11.76 -5.56 15.77
CA ARG A 339 -11.73 -4.12 15.49
C ARG A 339 -10.34 -3.54 15.16
N PHE A 340 -9.42 -4.35 14.65
CA PHE A 340 -8.17 -3.83 14.09
C PHE A 340 -8.36 -3.25 12.68
N LEU A 341 -9.46 -3.58 11.99
CA LEU A 341 -9.76 -3.14 10.62
C LEU A 341 -11.14 -2.47 10.54
N LYS A 342 -11.23 -1.38 9.76
CA LYS A 342 -12.45 -0.57 9.58
C LYS A 342 -13.13 -0.70 8.21
N GLY A 343 -12.47 -1.34 7.24
CA GLY A 343 -12.92 -1.35 5.83
C GLY A 343 -13.27 -2.75 5.31
N ASP A 344 -14.19 -2.81 4.36
CA ASP A 344 -14.65 -4.08 3.77
C ASP A 344 -13.60 -4.73 2.86
N THR A 345 -12.79 -3.93 2.17
CA THR A 345 -11.74 -4.41 1.26
C THR A 345 -10.37 -3.86 1.65
N THR A 346 -9.46 -4.72 2.10
CA THR A 346 -8.07 -4.32 2.35
C THR A 346 -7.17 -4.64 1.14
N ASP A 347 -5.95 -4.12 1.14
CA ASP A 347 -4.98 -4.36 0.08
C ASP A 347 -4.49 -5.82 0.04
N LEU A 348 -4.56 -6.53 1.17
CA LEU A 348 -4.17 -7.94 1.28
C LEU A 348 -5.17 -8.85 0.52
N LEU A 349 -6.47 -8.74 0.79
CA LEU A 349 -7.50 -9.48 0.06
C LEU A 349 -7.58 -9.08 -1.42
N LYS A 350 -7.38 -7.80 -1.75
CA LYS A 350 -7.29 -7.36 -3.15
C LYS A 350 -6.13 -8.04 -3.88
N TYR A 351 -4.97 -8.14 -3.23
CA TYR A 351 -3.82 -8.85 -3.78
C TYR A 351 -4.12 -10.34 -3.97
N ALA A 352 -4.65 -11.01 -2.95
CA ALA A 352 -5.01 -12.43 -3.01
C ALA A 352 -6.05 -12.73 -4.11
N ARG A 353 -7.09 -11.89 -4.24
CA ARG A 353 -8.12 -12.05 -5.29
C ARG A 353 -7.61 -11.76 -6.70
N ASN A 354 -6.55 -10.95 -6.84
CA ASN A 354 -5.92 -10.68 -8.13
C ASN A 354 -4.87 -11.75 -8.53
N ILE A 355 -4.96 -12.96 -7.94
CA ILE A 355 -4.01 -14.04 -8.23
C ILE A 355 -3.91 -14.36 -9.72
N ASN A 356 -5.02 -14.30 -10.47
CA ASN A 356 -4.99 -14.61 -11.90
C ASN A 356 -4.04 -13.68 -12.67
N SER A 357 -3.99 -12.39 -12.32
CA SER A 357 -3.02 -11.44 -12.89
C SER A 357 -1.60 -11.76 -12.46
N HIS A 358 -1.38 -12.03 -11.17
CA HIS A 358 -0.05 -12.32 -10.64
C HIS A 358 0.53 -13.65 -11.18
N PHE A 359 -0.30 -14.69 -11.24
CA PHE A 359 -0.01 -15.98 -11.86
C PHE A 359 0.35 -15.79 -13.33
N ALA A 360 -0.50 -15.10 -14.09
CA ALA A 360 -0.28 -14.90 -15.51
C ALA A 360 1.01 -14.10 -15.77
N ASN A 361 1.28 -13.03 -15.02
CA ASN A 361 2.53 -12.27 -15.13
C ASN A 361 3.77 -13.12 -14.83
N LYS A 362 3.76 -13.89 -13.73
CA LYS A 362 4.88 -14.78 -13.35
C LYS A 362 5.11 -15.84 -14.41
N LYS A 363 4.04 -16.47 -14.91
CA LYS A 363 4.11 -17.48 -15.96
C LYS A 363 4.67 -16.91 -17.26
N CYS A 364 4.21 -15.74 -17.67
CA CYS A 364 4.73 -15.03 -18.84
C CYS A 364 6.24 -14.77 -18.68
N GLN A 365 6.68 -14.34 -17.50
CA GLN A 365 8.09 -14.12 -17.20
C GLN A 365 8.91 -15.41 -17.30
N ASP A 366 8.46 -16.50 -16.70
CA ASP A 366 9.14 -17.80 -16.73
C ASP A 366 9.27 -18.34 -18.16
N VAL A 367 8.20 -18.21 -18.97
CA VAL A 367 8.20 -18.58 -20.40
C VAL A 367 9.24 -17.77 -21.17
N ILE A 368 9.31 -16.45 -20.95
CA ILE A 368 10.27 -15.58 -21.63
C ILE A 368 11.72 -15.89 -21.21
N VAL A 369 11.96 -16.18 -19.94
CA VAL A 369 13.29 -16.59 -19.43
C VAL A 369 13.70 -17.92 -20.07
N ALA A 370 12.81 -18.91 -20.09
CA ALA A 370 13.07 -20.20 -20.74
C ALA A 370 13.37 -20.03 -22.25
N ALA A 371 12.58 -19.20 -22.93
CA ALA A 371 12.79 -18.88 -24.34
C ALA A 371 14.16 -18.22 -24.59
N ARG A 372 14.57 -17.25 -23.75
CA ARG A 372 15.88 -16.61 -23.85
C ARG A 372 17.02 -17.63 -23.68
N ASN A 373 16.93 -18.51 -22.69
CA ASN A 373 17.95 -19.54 -22.44
C ASN A 373 18.10 -20.48 -23.66
N LEU A 374 17.00 -20.83 -24.32
CA LEU A 374 17.02 -21.61 -25.56
C LEU A 374 17.66 -20.84 -26.72
N MET A 375 17.38 -19.54 -26.86
CA MET A 375 17.95 -18.70 -27.91
C MET A 375 19.47 -18.51 -27.77
N THR A 376 19.98 -18.45 -26.56
CA THR A 376 21.42 -18.33 -26.28
C THR A 376 22.16 -19.67 -26.21
N SER A 377 21.44 -20.79 -26.31
CA SER A 377 22.03 -22.13 -26.39
C SER A 377 22.76 -22.36 -27.72
N GLU A 378 23.69 -23.31 -27.73
CA GLU A 378 24.48 -23.60 -28.92
C GLU A 378 23.64 -24.19 -30.07
N ILE A 379 23.88 -23.69 -31.28
CA ILE A 379 23.09 -24.03 -32.50
C ILE A 379 23.63 -25.25 -33.28
N HIS A 380 24.74 -25.86 -32.84
CA HIS A 380 25.39 -26.95 -33.57
C HIS A 380 24.65 -28.29 -33.43
N ASN A 381 23.94 -28.50 -32.32
CA ASN A 381 23.13 -29.70 -32.11
C ASN A 381 21.85 -29.62 -32.94
N THR A 382 21.70 -30.54 -33.89
CA THR A 382 20.62 -30.49 -34.88
C THR A 382 19.76 -31.74 -34.89
N VAL A 383 18.48 -31.55 -35.18
CA VAL A 383 17.48 -32.61 -35.38
C VAL A 383 16.97 -32.55 -36.82
N LYS A 384 16.69 -33.72 -37.41
CA LYS A 384 16.11 -33.83 -38.75
C LYS A 384 14.59 -33.69 -38.65
N ILE A 385 14.02 -32.80 -39.45
CA ILE A 385 12.58 -32.62 -39.62
C ILE A 385 12.19 -33.22 -40.97
N THR A 386 11.11 -34.00 -40.97
CA THR A 386 10.45 -34.57 -42.15
C THR A 386 8.99 -34.10 -42.19
N PRO A 387 8.30 -34.20 -43.34
CA PRO A 387 6.87 -33.89 -43.42
C PRO A 387 6.00 -34.59 -42.36
N ASP A 388 6.39 -35.79 -41.93
CA ASP A 388 5.69 -36.58 -40.90
C ASP A 388 6.10 -36.24 -39.46
N SER A 389 7.09 -35.36 -39.28
CA SER A 389 7.57 -34.96 -37.96
C SER A 389 6.54 -34.06 -37.27
N LYS A 390 5.60 -34.66 -36.55
CA LYS A 390 4.70 -33.94 -35.66
C LYS A 390 5.49 -33.41 -34.46
N ILE A 391 5.26 -32.15 -34.10
CA ILE A 391 5.63 -31.67 -32.77
C ILE A 391 4.80 -32.50 -31.78
N SER A 392 5.44 -32.98 -30.71
CA SER A 392 4.81 -33.72 -29.62
C SER A 392 3.87 -32.81 -28.83
N VAL A 393 2.78 -32.37 -29.44
CA VAL A 393 1.64 -31.76 -28.75
C VAL A 393 0.82 -32.92 -28.20
N PRO A 394 0.38 -32.90 -26.92
CA PRO A 394 -0.61 -33.86 -26.43
C PRO A 394 -1.79 -33.90 -27.39
N ASP A 395 -2.31 -35.09 -27.71
CA ASP A 395 -3.45 -35.24 -28.62
C ASP A 395 -4.57 -34.28 -28.21
N LEU A 396 -4.76 -33.25 -29.03
CA LEU A 396 -5.81 -32.28 -28.87
C LEU A 396 -7.13 -33.06 -29.00
N PRO A 397 -8.02 -33.07 -27.98
CA PRO A 397 -9.31 -33.76 -28.12
C PRO A 397 -10.03 -33.23 -29.36
N SER A 398 -10.50 -34.13 -30.22
CA SER A 398 -11.22 -33.79 -31.44
C SER A 398 -12.47 -32.97 -31.09
N SER A 399 -12.70 -31.92 -31.87
CA SER A 399 -13.88 -31.06 -31.76
C SER A 399 -15.11 -31.77 -32.34
N ASP A 400 -15.51 -32.90 -31.77
CA ASP A 400 -16.68 -33.66 -32.25
C ASP A 400 -17.81 -33.83 -31.23
N GLU A 401 -17.71 -33.25 -30.03
CA GLU A 401 -18.80 -33.30 -29.05
C GLU A 401 -19.06 -31.88 -28.52
N ASP A 402 -20.29 -31.41 -28.72
CA ASP A 402 -20.88 -30.11 -28.33
C ASP A 402 -20.43 -28.84 -29.10
N ASP A 403 -21.10 -28.54 -30.22
CA ASP A 403 -22.25 -27.61 -30.21
C ASP A 403 -22.85 -27.48 -31.63
N LYS A 404 -24.15 -27.78 -31.75
CA LYS A 404 -24.90 -27.69 -33.02
C LYS A 404 -25.30 -26.23 -33.26
N LEU A 405 -24.45 -25.47 -33.92
CA LEU A 405 -24.88 -24.23 -34.59
C LEU A 405 -25.01 -24.45 -36.11
N GLN A 406 -26.24 -24.25 -36.57
CA GLN A 406 -26.77 -24.56 -37.88
C GLN A 406 -25.97 -23.92 -39.03
N VAL A 407 -25.23 -24.74 -39.79
CA VAL A 407 -24.98 -24.45 -41.21
C VAL A 407 -26.20 -24.95 -41.97
N GLN A 408 -26.91 -24.03 -42.62
CA GLN A 408 -28.05 -24.28 -43.49
C GLN A 408 -27.74 -25.40 -44.48
N LYS A 409 -28.40 -26.55 -44.30
CA LYS A 409 -28.68 -27.49 -45.39
C LYS A 409 -29.75 -26.87 -46.28
N MET A 410 -29.39 -26.52 -47.50
CA MET A 410 -30.40 -26.37 -48.56
C MET A 410 -30.01 -27.21 -49.79
N SER A 411 -30.82 -28.25 -49.97
CA SER A 411 -31.13 -28.99 -51.21
C SER A 411 -30.01 -29.74 -51.94
N THR A 412 -29.88 -31.03 -51.58
CA THR A 412 -29.62 -32.10 -52.54
C THR A 412 -30.81 -32.18 -53.50
N THR A 413 -30.62 -31.83 -54.77
CA THR A 413 -31.52 -32.26 -55.86
C THR A 413 -30.78 -33.32 -56.67
N GLN A 414 -31.45 -34.45 -56.85
CA GLN A 414 -30.98 -35.64 -57.56
C GLN A 414 -30.55 -35.31 -59.00
N TYR A 415 -29.32 -35.67 -59.34
CA TYR A 415 -28.99 -36.16 -60.69
C TYR A 415 -28.17 -37.44 -60.52
N ASN A 416 -28.85 -38.58 -60.69
CA ASN A 416 -28.22 -39.83 -61.06
C ASN A 416 -27.84 -39.69 -62.54
N GLU A 417 -26.57 -39.40 -62.82
CA GLU A 417 -25.90 -39.96 -63.99
C GLU A 417 -24.40 -39.93 -63.77
N VAL A 418 -23.81 -41.08 -64.02
CA VAL A 418 -22.39 -41.38 -63.84
C VAL A 418 -21.57 -40.50 -64.78
N VAL A 419 -20.95 -39.45 -64.23
CA VAL A 419 -19.72 -38.90 -64.81
C VAL A 419 -18.72 -38.75 -63.66
N ASN A 420 -17.74 -39.64 -63.70
CA ASN A 420 -16.53 -39.58 -62.90
C ASN A 420 -15.79 -38.29 -63.28
N LEU A 421 -15.98 -37.22 -62.51
CA LEU A 421 -15.09 -36.07 -62.48
C LEU A 421 -14.29 -36.19 -61.19
N GLU A 422 -13.39 -37.17 -61.14
CA GLU A 422 -12.22 -37.02 -60.28
C GLU A 422 -11.55 -35.72 -60.71
N PRO A 423 -11.34 -34.74 -59.82
CA PRO A 423 -10.51 -33.61 -60.18
C PRO A 423 -9.12 -34.17 -60.50
N GLU A 424 -8.73 -34.17 -61.77
CA GLU A 424 -7.42 -34.64 -62.28
C GLU A 424 -6.21 -33.95 -61.62
N ASN A 425 -6.45 -32.99 -60.73
CA ASN A 425 -5.45 -32.27 -59.95
C ASN A 425 -5.80 -32.31 -58.45
N THR A 426 -5.83 -33.49 -57.83
CA THR A 426 -5.72 -33.56 -56.37
C THR A 426 -4.32 -33.13 -55.98
N LEU A 427 -4.23 -32.03 -55.21
CA LEU A 427 -2.95 -31.60 -54.65
C LEU A 427 -2.37 -32.75 -53.83
N ASP A 428 -1.10 -33.06 -54.06
CA ASP A 428 -0.38 -34.05 -53.26
C ASP A 428 -0.51 -33.73 -51.76
N GLN A 429 -0.58 -34.75 -50.91
CA GLN A 429 -0.77 -34.58 -49.46
C GLN A 429 0.36 -33.77 -48.82
N HIS A 430 1.53 -33.68 -49.49
CA HIS A 430 2.68 -32.90 -49.05
C HIS A 430 2.84 -31.54 -49.76
N SER A 431 1.85 -31.09 -50.53
CA SER A 431 1.91 -29.83 -51.30
C SER A 431 2.20 -28.59 -50.44
N PHE A 432 1.84 -28.64 -49.16
CA PHE A 432 2.08 -27.57 -48.18
C PHE A 432 3.06 -27.96 -47.08
N SER A 433 3.69 -29.13 -47.16
CA SER A 433 4.66 -29.59 -46.15
C SER A 433 5.99 -28.85 -46.27
N LEU A 434 6.64 -28.62 -45.13
CA LEU A 434 8.02 -28.14 -45.12
C LEU A 434 8.94 -29.25 -45.71
N PRO A 435 9.86 -28.90 -46.64
CA PRO A 435 10.84 -29.85 -47.15
C PRO A 435 11.71 -30.43 -46.02
N PRO A 436 12.20 -31.68 -46.14
CA PRO A 436 13.08 -32.26 -45.14
C PRO A 436 14.32 -31.40 -44.90
N CYS A 437 14.56 -30.98 -43.65
CA CYS A 437 15.68 -30.12 -43.29
C CYS A 437 16.25 -30.47 -41.90
N ARG A 438 17.41 -29.93 -41.56
CA ARG A 438 17.96 -29.98 -40.20
C ARG A 438 17.82 -28.63 -39.52
N ILE A 439 17.25 -28.63 -38.32
CA ILE A 439 17.10 -27.46 -37.45
C ILE A 439 17.88 -27.68 -36.16
N SER A 440 18.16 -26.62 -35.40
CA SER A 440 18.76 -26.77 -34.08
C SER A 440 17.77 -27.35 -33.07
N GLU A 441 18.26 -28.17 -32.13
CA GLU A 441 17.44 -28.71 -31.04
C GLU A 441 16.81 -27.61 -30.18
N SER A 442 17.53 -26.49 -30.00
CA SER A 442 17.03 -25.32 -29.28
C SER A 442 15.76 -24.75 -29.92
N VAL A 443 15.67 -24.72 -31.25
CA VAL A 443 14.49 -24.21 -31.98
C VAL A 443 13.33 -25.19 -31.92
N LYS A 444 13.60 -26.50 -31.94
CA LYS A 444 12.56 -27.51 -31.69
C LYS A 444 11.93 -27.31 -30.30
N LYS A 445 12.76 -27.21 -29.26
CA LYS A 445 12.31 -26.95 -27.87
C LYS A 445 11.60 -25.61 -27.73
N LEU A 446 12.05 -24.58 -28.45
CA LEU A 446 11.41 -23.26 -28.44
C LEU A 446 9.98 -23.33 -29.01
N MET A 447 9.80 -24.10 -30.09
CA MET A 447 8.48 -24.30 -30.68
C MET A 447 7.58 -25.13 -29.75
N GLU A 448 8.12 -26.19 -29.13
CA GLU A 448 7.41 -26.97 -28.09
C GLU A 448 6.94 -26.08 -26.93
N LEU A 449 7.80 -25.18 -26.43
CA LEU A 449 7.46 -24.20 -25.39
C LEU A 449 6.30 -23.28 -25.83
N ALA A 450 6.32 -22.79 -27.07
CA ALA A 450 5.24 -21.97 -27.62
C ALA A 450 3.90 -22.74 -27.71
N TYR A 451 3.93 -24.00 -28.18
CA TYR A 451 2.74 -24.86 -28.23
C TYR A 451 2.18 -25.17 -26.84
N GLN A 452 3.04 -25.51 -25.87
CA GLN A 452 2.63 -25.77 -24.50
C GLN A 452 2.02 -24.53 -23.84
N THR A 453 2.59 -23.35 -24.08
CA THR A 453 2.08 -22.08 -23.54
C THR A 453 0.71 -21.75 -24.13
N LEU A 454 0.50 -21.96 -25.44
CA LEU A 454 -0.83 -21.78 -26.06
C LEU A 454 -1.85 -22.81 -25.58
N LEU A 455 -1.43 -24.06 -25.36
CA LEU A 455 -2.31 -25.09 -24.79
C LEU A 455 -2.77 -24.71 -23.38
N GLU A 456 -1.86 -24.23 -22.53
CA GLU A 456 -2.22 -23.73 -21.19
C GLU A 456 -3.14 -22.50 -21.24
N ALA A 457 -2.99 -21.65 -22.26
CA ALA A 457 -3.90 -20.52 -22.48
C ALA A 457 -5.34 -20.97 -22.75
N THR A 458 -5.56 -22.15 -23.36
CA THR A 458 -6.93 -22.67 -23.61
C THR A 458 -7.65 -23.16 -22.35
N THR A 459 -6.92 -23.44 -21.26
CA THR A 459 -7.48 -23.92 -19.99
C THR A 459 -7.41 -22.87 -18.87
N SER A 460 -6.97 -21.66 -19.18
CA SER A 460 -6.78 -20.56 -18.23
C SER A 460 -7.93 -19.55 -18.26
N SER A 461 -8.00 -18.67 -17.25
CA SER A 461 -8.93 -17.54 -17.23
C SER A 461 -8.69 -16.57 -18.40
N ASP A 462 -9.72 -15.83 -18.83
CA ASP A 462 -9.67 -14.94 -19.99
C ASP A 462 -8.47 -13.97 -19.97
N GLN A 463 -8.21 -13.34 -18.82
CA GLN A 463 -7.09 -12.41 -18.67
C GLN A 463 -5.73 -13.13 -18.80
N CYS A 464 -5.58 -14.32 -18.22
CA CYS A 464 -4.38 -15.13 -18.33
C CYS A 464 -4.17 -15.63 -19.77
N ALA A 465 -5.23 -16.09 -20.43
CA ALA A 465 -5.19 -16.56 -21.81
C ALA A 465 -4.67 -15.47 -22.77
N VAL A 466 -5.13 -14.22 -22.59
CA VAL A 466 -4.64 -13.06 -23.35
C VAL A 466 -3.13 -12.85 -23.13
N GLN A 467 -2.68 -12.83 -21.89
CA GLN A 467 -1.27 -12.60 -21.58
C GLN A 467 -0.35 -13.73 -22.08
N LEU A 468 -0.77 -14.99 -21.96
CA LEU A 468 -0.02 -16.15 -22.46
C LEU A 468 0.07 -16.12 -23.99
N PHE A 469 -1.01 -15.76 -24.68
CA PHE A 469 -0.99 -15.61 -26.14
C PHE A 469 0.04 -14.56 -26.59
N TYR A 470 0.01 -13.36 -25.99
CA TYR A 470 1.00 -12.32 -26.29
C TYR A 470 2.41 -12.68 -25.85
N SER A 471 2.56 -13.50 -24.81
CA SER A 471 3.88 -14.01 -24.41
C SER A 471 4.48 -14.94 -25.46
N VAL A 472 3.69 -15.79 -26.10
CA VAL A 472 4.16 -16.60 -27.24
C VAL A 472 4.56 -15.71 -28.41
N ARG A 473 3.82 -14.64 -28.67
CA ARG A 473 4.21 -13.65 -29.66
C ARG A 473 5.54 -12.97 -29.30
N ASN A 474 5.73 -12.64 -28.03
CA ASN A 474 6.98 -12.07 -27.50
C ASN A 474 8.16 -13.04 -27.60
N ILE A 475 7.97 -14.36 -27.48
CA ILE A 475 9.02 -15.37 -27.76
C ILE A 475 9.57 -15.15 -29.17
N PHE A 476 8.70 -14.99 -30.16
CA PHE A 476 9.12 -14.86 -31.55
C PHE A 476 9.74 -13.50 -31.86
N HIS A 477 9.24 -12.42 -31.25
CA HIS A 477 9.92 -11.12 -31.32
C HIS A 477 11.31 -11.18 -30.68
N LEU A 478 11.42 -11.80 -29.50
CA LEU A 478 12.70 -11.95 -28.82
C LEU A 478 13.69 -12.79 -29.64
N PHE A 479 13.23 -13.83 -30.33
CA PHE A 479 14.08 -14.61 -31.23
C PHE A 479 14.71 -13.74 -32.31
N HIS A 480 13.91 -12.86 -32.93
CA HIS A 480 14.34 -11.99 -34.01
C HIS A 480 15.48 -11.05 -33.60
N ASP A 481 15.53 -10.64 -32.33
CA ASP A 481 16.56 -9.73 -31.83
C ASP A 481 17.73 -10.48 -31.18
N VAL A 482 17.47 -11.51 -30.37
CA VAL A 482 18.49 -12.18 -29.56
C VAL A 482 19.37 -13.10 -30.40
N VAL A 483 18.80 -13.96 -31.24
CA VAL A 483 19.57 -14.99 -31.96
C VAL A 483 20.57 -14.36 -32.95
N PRO A 484 20.18 -13.40 -33.80
CA PRO A 484 21.11 -12.77 -34.73
C PRO A 484 22.18 -11.94 -34.03
N THR A 485 21.87 -11.37 -32.87
CA THR A 485 22.81 -10.57 -32.07
C THR A 485 23.82 -11.45 -31.34
N TYR A 486 23.35 -12.46 -30.61
CA TYR A 486 24.19 -13.33 -29.79
C TYR A 486 25.08 -14.24 -30.65
N HIS A 487 24.52 -14.84 -31.71
CA HIS A 487 25.26 -15.77 -32.58
C HIS A 487 25.93 -15.09 -33.77
N LYS A 488 25.96 -13.74 -33.84
CA LYS A 488 26.44 -12.97 -35.01
C LYS A 488 27.77 -13.45 -35.56
N GLU A 489 28.78 -13.59 -34.70
CA GLU A 489 30.12 -14.02 -35.12
C GLU A 489 30.12 -15.44 -35.66
N ASN A 490 29.41 -16.36 -35.00
CA ASN A 490 29.34 -17.76 -35.40
C ASN A 490 28.63 -17.92 -36.74
N LEU A 491 27.55 -17.18 -36.95
CA LEU A 491 26.79 -17.17 -38.22
C LEU A 491 27.62 -16.61 -39.38
N GLN A 492 28.46 -15.60 -39.14
CA GLN A 492 29.35 -15.03 -40.16
C GLN A 492 30.59 -15.91 -40.44
N LYS A 493 31.14 -16.57 -39.42
CA LYS A 493 32.35 -17.38 -39.57
C LYS A 493 32.07 -18.78 -40.12
N LEU A 494 30.95 -19.40 -39.74
CA LEU A 494 30.69 -20.82 -39.99
C LEU A 494 29.49 -21.02 -40.96
N PRO A 495 29.73 -21.42 -42.23
CA PRO A 495 28.68 -21.61 -43.23
C PRO A 495 27.57 -22.58 -42.83
N GLN A 496 27.94 -23.67 -42.13
CA GLN A 496 26.99 -24.67 -41.66
C GLN A 496 25.98 -24.08 -40.67
N LEU A 497 26.43 -23.18 -39.80
CA LEU A 497 25.57 -22.53 -38.80
C LEU A 497 24.61 -21.52 -39.45
N ALA A 498 25.06 -20.79 -40.47
CA ALA A 498 24.18 -19.93 -41.26
C ALA A 498 23.09 -20.72 -41.99
N ALA A 499 23.44 -21.90 -42.55
CA ALA A 499 22.48 -22.81 -43.18
C ALA A 499 21.46 -23.37 -42.17
N ILE A 500 21.91 -23.75 -40.97
CA ILE A 500 21.02 -24.20 -39.88
C ILE A 500 20.10 -23.04 -39.45
N HIS A 501 20.63 -21.83 -39.31
CA HIS A 501 19.81 -20.66 -38.94
C HIS A 501 18.75 -20.32 -40.00
N PHE A 502 19.09 -20.46 -41.29
CA PHE A 502 18.10 -20.36 -42.37
C PHE A 502 16.98 -21.40 -42.20
N ASN A 503 17.34 -22.66 -41.99
CA ASN A 503 16.35 -23.73 -41.77
C ASN A 503 15.50 -23.47 -40.52
N ASN A 504 16.12 -23.01 -39.43
CA ASN A 504 15.42 -22.63 -38.20
C ASN A 504 14.34 -21.57 -38.47
N CYS A 505 14.70 -20.51 -39.20
CA CYS A 505 13.77 -19.44 -39.55
C CYS A 505 12.64 -19.92 -40.45
N MET A 506 12.94 -20.77 -41.45
CA MET A 506 11.93 -21.34 -42.34
C MET A 506 10.99 -22.30 -41.60
N TYR A 507 11.51 -23.08 -40.66
CA TYR A 507 10.73 -23.97 -39.80
C TYR A 507 9.78 -23.19 -38.90
N ILE A 508 10.27 -22.15 -38.19
CA ILE A 508 9.41 -21.27 -37.38
C ILE A 508 8.34 -20.62 -38.27
N ALA A 509 8.75 -20.01 -39.39
CA ALA A 509 7.83 -19.37 -40.33
C ALA A 509 6.74 -20.31 -40.84
N HIS A 510 7.05 -21.59 -41.05
CA HIS A 510 6.09 -22.61 -41.45
C HIS A 510 5.04 -22.85 -40.35
N HIS A 511 5.45 -23.02 -39.10
CA HIS A 511 4.53 -23.20 -37.97
C HIS A 511 3.63 -21.97 -37.74
N LEU A 512 4.17 -20.75 -37.86
CA LEU A 512 3.41 -19.52 -37.64
C LEU A 512 2.26 -19.30 -38.63
N LEU A 513 2.28 -19.96 -39.81
CA LEU A 513 1.18 -19.91 -40.78
C LEU A 513 -0.13 -20.46 -40.21
N THR A 514 -0.05 -21.51 -39.40
CA THR A 514 -1.23 -22.22 -38.89
C THR A 514 -1.37 -22.15 -37.38
N LEU A 515 -0.34 -21.72 -36.65
CA LEU A 515 -0.31 -21.72 -35.18
C LEU A 515 -1.53 -20.99 -34.57
N GLY A 516 -1.83 -19.77 -35.03
CA GLY A 516 -2.98 -19.01 -34.50
C GLY A 516 -4.31 -19.69 -34.80
N HIS A 517 -4.45 -20.25 -36.01
CA HIS A 517 -5.66 -20.94 -36.43
C HIS A 517 -5.92 -22.22 -35.62
N GLN A 518 -4.87 -22.98 -35.29
CA GLN A 518 -4.96 -24.22 -34.51
C GLN A 518 -5.60 -24.03 -33.13
N PHE A 519 -5.42 -22.85 -32.51
CA PHE A 519 -5.93 -22.54 -31.18
C PHE A 519 -7.16 -21.61 -31.20
N ARG A 520 -7.56 -21.08 -32.37
CA ARG A 520 -8.61 -20.06 -32.50
C ARG A 520 -9.94 -20.43 -31.84
N LEU A 521 -10.40 -21.67 -32.02
CA LEU A 521 -11.69 -22.13 -31.47
C LEU A 521 -11.64 -22.48 -29.98
N ARG A 522 -10.44 -22.51 -29.38
CA ARG A 522 -10.21 -22.96 -28.00
C ARG A 522 -9.70 -21.86 -27.07
N LEU A 523 -9.33 -20.71 -27.63
CA LEU A 523 -8.95 -19.54 -26.86
C LEU A 523 -10.21 -18.79 -26.39
N ALA A 524 -10.08 -18.06 -25.28
CA ALA A 524 -11.16 -17.28 -24.70
C ALA A 524 -11.86 -16.39 -25.75
N PRO A 525 -13.19 -16.18 -25.67
CA PRO A 525 -13.95 -15.39 -26.65
C PRO A 525 -13.37 -14.00 -26.93
N VAL A 526 -12.75 -13.38 -25.92
CA VAL A 526 -12.06 -12.07 -25.99
C VAL A 526 -10.92 -12.06 -27.05
N LEU A 527 -10.37 -13.23 -27.36
CA LEU A 527 -9.31 -13.43 -28.34
C LEU A 527 -9.83 -13.85 -29.73
N CYS A 528 -11.13 -14.12 -29.88
CA CYS A 528 -11.71 -14.70 -31.09
C CYS A 528 -12.06 -13.68 -32.19
N ASP A 529 -11.91 -12.37 -31.94
CA ASP A 529 -12.25 -11.25 -32.84
C ASP A 529 -11.28 -11.06 -34.04
N GLY A 530 -10.63 -12.13 -34.50
CA GLY A 530 -9.82 -12.13 -35.73
C GLY A 530 -8.40 -11.55 -35.59
N THR A 531 -8.00 -11.12 -34.40
CA THR A 531 -6.67 -10.56 -34.10
C THR A 531 -5.65 -11.61 -33.64
N THR A 532 -6.08 -12.83 -33.32
CA THR A 532 -5.20 -13.94 -32.87
C THR A 532 -4.51 -14.65 -34.04
N THR A 533 -3.49 -13.99 -34.60
CA THR A 533 -2.66 -14.55 -35.67
C THR A 533 -1.17 -14.34 -35.40
N PHE A 534 -0.36 -15.21 -36.00
CA PHE A 534 1.10 -15.07 -36.08
C PHE A 534 1.60 -14.95 -37.53
N VAL A 535 0.67 -14.92 -38.50
CA VAL A 535 0.98 -14.88 -39.94
C VAL A 535 1.76 -13.63 -40.31
N ASP A 536 1.54 -12.52 -39.59
CA ASP A 536 2.22 -11.26 -39.81
C ASP A 536 3.73 -11.31 -39.45
N LEU A 537 4.15 -12.27 -38.61
CA LEU A 537 5.56 -12.49 -38.28
C LEU A 537 6.30 -13.32 -39.35
N VAL A 538 5.57 -14.06 -40.19
CA VAL A 538 6.12 -14.99 -41.20
C VAL A 538 7.11 -14.30 -42.16
N PRO A 539 6.79 -13.12 -42.75
CA PRO A 539 7.73 -12.43 -43.64
C PRO A 539 9.03 -12.03 -42.93
N GLY A 540 8.95 -11.66 -41.65
CA GLY A 540 10.11 -11.30 -40.83
C GLY A 540 11.09 -12.46 -40.68
N PHE A 541 10.61 -13.63 -40.27
CA PHE A 541 11.44 -14.84 -40.14
C PHE A 541 12.04 -15.28 -41.48
N ARG A 542 11.24 -15.30 -42.55
CA ARG A 542 11.75 -15.67 -43.89
C ARG A 542 12.88 -14.74 -44.34
N ARG A 543 12.71 -13.44 -44.12
CA ARG A 543 13.74 -12.44 -44.44
C ARG A 543 14.99 -12.63 -43.59
N LEU A 544 14.83 -12.79 -42.28
CA LEU A 544 15.92 -12.96 -41.33
C LEU A 544 16.84 -14.13 -41.71
N GLY A 545 16.25 -15.30 -41.99
CA GLY A 545 17.01 -16.47 -42.43
C GLY A 545 17.68 -16.25 -43.79
N THR A 546 16.95 -15.67 -44.75
CA THR A 546 17.44 -15.47 -46.13
C THR A 546 18.60 -14.47 -46.18
N GLU A 547 18.50 -13.33 -45.50
CA GLU A 547 19.56 -12.32 -45.46
C GLU A 547 20.84 -12.87 -44.86
N CYS A 548 20.74 -13.57 -43.72
CA CYS A 548 21.90 -14.20 -43.08
C CYS A 548 22.59 -15.21 -44.00
N PHE A 549 21.82 -16.08 -44.65
CA PHE A 549 22.37 -17.12 -45.50
C PHE A 549 22.95 -16.56 -46.81
N LEU A 550 22.27 -15.58 -47.43
CA LEU A 550 22.78 -14.91 -48.62
C LEU A 550 24.09 -14.15 -48.32
N ALA A 551 24.17 -13.45 -47.19
CA ALA A 551 25.40 -12.79 -46.77
C ALA A 551 26.56 -13.78 -46.65
N GLN A 552 26.28 -14.97 -46.08
CA GLN A 552 27.27 -16.02 -45.95
C GLN A 552 27.68 -16.59 -47.31
N MET A 553 26.73 -16.89 -48.20
CA MET A 553 27.06 -17.36 -49.55
C MET A 553 27.89 -16.35 -50.34
N GLN A 554 27.62 -15.05 -50.19
CA GLN A 554 28.44 -14.01 -50.80
C GLN A 554 29.85 -13.96 -50.22
N ALA A 555 29.99 -14.10 -48.90
CA ALA A 555 31.31 -14.17 -48.26
C ALA A 555 32.11 -15.39 -48.76
N GLN A 556 31.47 -16.56 -48.86
CA GLN A 556 32.11 -17.77 -49.40
C GLN A 556 32.49 -17.60 -50.87
N LYS A 557 31.61 -17.03 -51.70
CA LYS A 557 31.92 -16.69 -53.09
C LYS A 557 33.14 -15.77 -53.19
N ARG A 558 33.21 -14.71 -52.38
CA ARG A 558 34.36 -13.79 -52.36
C ARG A 558 35.65 -14.51 -51.96
N ALA A 559 35.61 -15.34 -50.92
CA ALA A 559 36.77 -16.11 -50.46
C ALA A 559 37.27 -17.10 -51.53
N LEU A 560 36.36 -17.76 -52.25
CA LEU A 560 36.71 -18.64 -53.37
C LEU A 560 37.34 -17.86 -54.52
N LEU A 561 36.78 -16.71 -54.89
CA LEU A 561 37.33 -15.84 -55.94
C LEU A 561 38.72 -15.28 -55.57
N GLU A 562 38.92 -14.88 -54.31
CA GLU A 562 40.22 -14.41 -53.82
C GLU A 562 41.27 -15.52 -53.91
N ARG A 563 40.94 -16.74 -53.47
CA ARG A 563 41.83 -17.91 -53.62
C ARG A 563 42.14 -18.19 -55.08
N LEU A 564 41.15 -18.12 -55.98
CA LEU A 564 41.37 -18.28 -57.41
C LEU A 564 42.22 -17.15 -58.02
N SER A 565 42.12 -15.92 -57.51
CA SER A 565 42.94 -14.81 -58.00
C SER A 565 44.44 -15.04 -57.77
N SER A 566 44.81 -15.81 -56.74
CA SER A 566 46.20 -16.22 -56.51
C SER A 566 46.75 -17.15 -57.61
N ALA A 567 45.89 -17.73 -58.45
CA ALA A 567 46.27 -18.50 -59.62
C ALA A 567 46.74 -17.65 -60.82
N ARG A 568 46.83 -16.31 -60.67
CA ARG A 568 47.27 -15.37 -61.72
C ARG A 568 46.58 -15.61 -63.08
N ASN A 569 45.26 -15.86 -63.05
CA ASN A 569 44.44 -16.18 -64.24
C ASN A 569 44.96 -17.35 -65.09
N PHE A 570 45.78 -18.24 -64.53
CA PHE A 570 46.45 -19.33 -65.25
C PHE A 570 47.32 -18.83 -66.42
N SER A 571 47.85 -17.61 -66.35
CA SER A 571 48.76 -17.08 -67.36
C SER A 571 50.17 -17.65 -67.19
N ASN A 572 50.86 -17.96 -68.30
CA ASN A 572 52.26 -18.40 -68.33
C ASN A 572 52.55 -19.59 -67.41
N MET A 573 51.78 -20.67 -67.58
CA MET A 573 51.88 -21.92 -66.80
C MET A 573 53.17 -22.72 -67.05
N ASP A 574 53.97 -22.34 -68.05
CA ASP A 574 55.28 -22.92 -68.31
C ASP A 574 56.34 -22.46 -67.26
N ASP A 575 56.03 -21.41 -66.51
CA ASP A 575 56.82 -20.95 -65.37
C ASP A 575 56.44 -21.74 -64.09
N GLU A 576 57.43 -22.36 -63.47
CA GLU A 576 57.27 -23.21 -62.27
C GLU A 576 56.60 -22.49 -61.10
N GLU A 577 56.86 -21.19 -60.90
CA GLU A 577 56.23 -20.43 -59.82
C GLU A 577 54.74 -20.19 -60.10
N ASN A 578 54.39 -19.86 -61.35
CA ASN A 578 52.99 -19.69 -61.77
C ASN A 578 52.21 -21.01 -61.73
N TYR A 579 52.82 -22.10 -62.19
CA TYR A 579 52.23 -23.45 -62.11
C TYR A 579 51.96 -23.86 -60.66
N SER A 580 52.93 -23.66 -59.77
CA SER A 580 52.81 -23.97 -58.34
C SER A 580 51.71 -23.13 -57.68
N ALA A 581 51.65 -21.82 -57.95
CA ALA A 581 50.62 -20.93 -57.44
C ALA A 581 49.20 -21.33 -57.89
N ALA A 582 49.02 -21.62 -59.18
CA ALA A 582 47.76 -22.05 -59.74
C ALA A 582 47.32 -23.44 -59.22
N SER A 583 48.23 -24.40 -59.12
CA SER A 583 47.97 -25.72 -58.55
C SER A 583 47.55 -25.63 -57.08
N LYS A 584 48.22 -24.78 -56.29
CA LYS A 584 47.86 -24.52 -54.89
C LYS A 584 46.49 -23.87 -54.75
N ALA A 585 46.18 -22.88 -55.57
CA ALA A 585 44.88 -22.21 -55.59
C ALA A 585 43.74 -23.18 -55.92
N VAL A 586 43.91 -24.02 -56.94
CA VAL A 586 42.92 -25.04 -57.33
C VAL A 586 42.75 -26.10 -56.25
N ARG A 587 43.83 -26.58 -55.63
CA ARG A 587 43.74 -27.53 -54.50
C ARG A 587 43.01 -26.93 -53.30
N GLN A 588 43.27 -25.67 -52.97
CA GLN A 588 42.60 -24.97 -51.87
C GLN A 588 41.11 -24.76 -52.12
N VAL A 589 40.71 -24.49 -53.37
CA VAL A 589 39.29 -24.37 -53.76
C VAL A 589 38.63 -25.74 -53.82
N GLY A 590 39.31 -26.75 -54.35
CA GLY A 590 38.82 -28.13 -54.43
C GLY A 590 38.67 -28.80 -53.06
N SER A 591 39.43 -28.37 -52.04
CA SER A 591 39.20 -28.81 -50.65
C SER A 591 38.02 -28.13 -49.95
N TYR A 592 37.45 -27.10 -50.59
CA TYR A 592 36.42 -26.22 -50.01
C TYR A 592 35.02 -26.45 -50.59
N CYS A 593 34.95 -27.07 -51.77
CA CYS A 593 33.72 -27.53 -52.43
C CYS A 593 33.52 -29.01 -52.10
#